data_AF-A0AAX1DPD2-F1
#
_entry.id   AF-A0AAX1DPD2-F1
#
_cell.length_a   1.000
_cell.length_b   1.000
_cell.length_c   1.000
_cell.angle_alpha   90.00
_cell.angle_beta   90.00
_cell.angle_gamma   90.00
#
_symmetry.space_group_name_H-M   'P 1'
#
loop_
_entity.id
_entity.type
_entity.pdbx_description
1 polymer ?
#
loop_
_entity_poly.entity_id
_entity_poly.type
_entity_poly.pdbx_seq_one_letter_code
_entity_poly.pdbx_strand_id
1 'polypeptide(L)'
;MPGNTHKSRTSNKAMTLFVCFLAALAGLLFGLDIGVIAGALPFIAKDFNVTPHQQEWIVSSMMFGAAVGAIGSGWMSSRLGRKKSLMAGAILFVIGSLWSAMSPNPEMLISARVLLGLAVGIASYTAPLYLSEIAPEKIRGSMISLYQLMITIGILGAYLTDTAFSFTGNWRWMLGIITIPALLLLIGVFFLPNSPRWLAARGNFRDAQRVLDRLRDTSEQAKRELEEIRESLKVKQSGWGLFTSSSHFRRAVYLGILLQVMQQFTGMNVIMYYAPKIFEIAGFTNTTQQMWGTVIVGLVNVLATFIAIGLVDRWGRKPTLILGFMVMAAGMGVLGTMLHFGIHSAGAQYFAVGMLLMFIVGFAMSAGPLIWVLCSEIQPLKGRDFGITVSTTTNWIANMIVGATFLTMLNTLGNANTFWVYALLNLFFILLTVMLIPETKNVSLEHIERNLMAGKKLRDIGSRD
;
A
#
# COMPACT_ATOMS: atom_id res chain seq x y z
N MET A 1 8.99 42.91 26.49
CA MET A 1 7.90 41.98 26.87
C MET A 1 8.16 40.60 26.28
N PRO A 2 8.68 39.63 27.05
CA PRO A 2 8.79 38.24 26.61
C PRO A 2 7.55 37.49 27.09
N GLY A 3 6.59 37.25 26.21
CA GLY A 3 5.34 36.62 26.62
C GLY A 3 4.38 36.33 25.48
N ASN A 4 4.76 35.46 24.53
CA ASN A 4 3.79 34.76 23.69
C ASN A 4 4.32 33.54 22.90
N THR A 5 5.61 33.20 23.00
CA THR A 5 6.22 32.14 22.18
C THR A 5 5.86 30.71 22.61
N HIS A 6 5.36 30.51 23.85
CA HIS A 6 5.01 29.17 24.34
C HIS A 6 3.59 28.71 23.96
N LYS A 7 2.61 29.62 23.81
CA LYS A 7 1.24 29.25 23.38
C LYS A 7 1.13 28.92 21.88
N SER A 8 1.95 29.53 21.01
CA SER A 8 1.91 29.23 19.57
C SER A 8 2.59 27.91 19.20
N ARG A 9 3.65 27.52 19.94
CA ARG A 9 4.42 26.27 19.69
C ARG A 9 3.58 25.00 19.83
N THR A 10 2.71 24.91 20.83
CA THR A 10 1.86 23.72 21.06
C THR A 10 0.74 23.61 20.02
N SER A 11 0.23 24.76 19.55
CA SER A 11 -0.84 24.85 18.56
C SER A 11 -0.38 24.40 17.16
N ASN A 12 0.81 24.81 16.71
CA ASN A 12 1.34 24.44 15.38
C ASN A 12 1.67 22.94 15.27
N LYS A 13 2.20 22.33 16.34
CA LYS A 13 2.47 20.89 16.39
C LYS A 13 1.19 20.06 16.40
N ALA A 14 0.21 20.44 17.21
CA ALA A 14 -1.10 19.78 17.26
C ALA A 14 -1.82 19.86 15.90
N MET A 15 -1.79 21.03 15.26
CA MET A 15 -2.37 21.20 13.92
C MET A 15 -1.64 20.36 12.86
N THR A 16 -0.31 20.31 12.89
CA THR A 16 0.48 19.49 11.96
C THR A 16 0.17 18.00 12.14
N LEU A 17 0.10 17.53 13.39
CA LEU A 17 -0.25 16.14 13.69
C LEU A 17 -1.68 15.81 13.24
N PHE A 18 -2.64 16.72 13.50
CA PHE A 18 -4.03 16.58 13.08
C PHE A 18 -4.16 16.50 11.54
N VAL A 19 -3.49 17.40 10.83
CA VAL A 19 -3.45 17.41 9.36
C VAL A 19 -2.84 16.11 8.81
N CYS A 20 -1.76 15.63 9.42
CA CYS A 20 -1.13 14.38 9.01
C CYS A 20 -2.02 13.17 9.32
N PHE A 21 -2.68 13.13 10.48
CA PHE A 21 -3.61 12.07 10.84
C PHE A 21 -4.80 12.02 9.87
N LEU A 22 -5.41 13.17 9.56
CA LEU A 22 -6.50 13.25 8.58
C LEU A 22 -6.07 12.75 7.19
N ALA A 23 -4.87 13.12 6.74
CA ALA A 23 -4.34 12.61 5.48
C ALA A 23 -4.03 11.10 5.54
N ALA A 24 -3.63 10.57 6.70
CA ALA A 24 -3.40 9.15 6.92
C ALA A 24 -4.70 8.32 6.92
N LEU A 25 -5.87 8.90 7.16
CA LEU A 25 -7.17 8.22 7.02
C LEU A 25 -7.42 7.70 5.60
N ALA A 26 -6.78 8.27 4.57
CA ALA A 26 -6.81 7.71 3.23
C ALA A 26 -6.20 6.30 3.18
N GLY A 27 -5.20 6.02 4.02
CA GLY A 27 -4.64 4.68 4.21
C GLY A 27 -5.64 3.73 4.88
N LEU A 28 -6.40 4.23 5.86
CA LEU A 28 -7.47 3.46 6.51
C LEU A 28 -8.52 2.98 5.50
N LEU A 29 -8.99 3.86 4.61
CA LEU A 29 -9.95 3.49 3.56
C LEU A 29 -9.42 2.43 2.61
N PHE A 30 -8.15 2.58 2.21
CA PHE A 30 -7.50 1.59 1.38
C PHE A 30 -7.43 0.22 2.07
N GLY A 31 -7.02 0.19 3.34
CA GLY A 31 -6.99 -1.03 4.12
C GLY A 31 -8.37 -1.67 4.33
N LEU A 32 -9.38 -0.84 4.62
CA LEU A 32 -10.76 -1.31 4.80
C LEU A 32 -11.26 -2.02 3.54
N ASP A 33 -11.06 -1.42 2.36
CA ASP A 33 -11.51 -2.01 1.10
C ASP A 33 -10.82 -3.35 0.79
N ILE A 34 -9.53 -3.48 1.13
CA ILE A 34 -8.81 -4.76 1.05
C ILE A 34 -9.47 -5.83 1.91
N GLY A 35 -9.82 -5.49 3.15
CA GLY A 35 -10.33 -6.46 4.12
C GLY A 35 -11.78 -6.86 3.85
N VAL A 36 -12.66 -5.90 3.54
CA VAL A 36 -14.13 -6.14 3.52
C VAL A 36 -14.55 -7.13 2.44
N ILE A 37 -13.80 -7.18 1.33
CA ILE A 37 -14.12 -8.11 0.26
C ILE A 37 -13.89 -9.55 0.73
N ALA A 38 -12.92 -9.78 1.62
CA ALA A 38 -12.61 -11.13 2.08
C ALA A 38 -13.76 -11.76 2.85
N GLY A 39 -14.37 -11.02 3.78
CA GLY A 39 -15.51 -11.50 4.53
C GLY A 39 -16.81 -11.47 3.73
N ALA A 40 -16.99 -10.49 2.84
CA ALA A 40 -18.20 -10.37 2.02
C ALA A 40 -18.29 -11.39 0.88
N LEU A 41 -17.16 -11.79 0.28
CA LEU A 41 -17.12 -12.61 -0.94
C LEU A 41 -17.86 -13.95 -0.81
N PRO A 42 -17.73 -14.74 0.29
CA PRO A 42 -18.50 -15.98 0.45
C PRO A 42 -20.03 -15.75 0.47
N PHE A 43 -20.49 -14.64 1.04
CA PHE A 43 -21.91 -14.30 1.08
C PHE A 43 -22.41 -13.80 -0.27
N ILE A 44 -21.61 -12.98 -0.97
CA ILE A 44 -21.89 -12.55 -2.36
C ILE A 44 -21.96 -13.76 -3.28
N ALA A 45 -21.03 -14.71 -3.13
CA ALA A 45 -21.00 -15.96 -3.88
C ALA A 45 -22.32 -16.73 -3.76
N LYS A 46 -22.87 -16.79 -2.54
CA LYS A 46 -24.13 -17.46 -2.25
C LYS A 46 -25.35 -16.67 -2.74
N ASP A 47 -25.40 -15.35 -2.52
CA ASP A 47 -26.54 -14.49 -2.86
C ASP A 47 -26.73 -14.36 -4.39
N PHE A 48 -25.63 -14.17 -5.12
CA PHE A 48 -25.66 -14.03 -6.58
C PHE A 48 -25.38 -15.32 -7.35
N ASN A 49 -25.14 -16.44 -6.65
CA ASN A 49 -24.76 -17.73 -7.23
C ASN A 49 -23.61 -17.61 -8.25
N VAL A 50 -22.56 -16.85 -7.90
CA VAL A 50 -21.45 -16.54 -8.81
C VAL A 50 -20.38 -17.62 -8.84
N THR A 51 -19.87 -17.87 -10.04
CA THR A 51 -18.76 -18.80 -10.29
C THR A 51 -17.44 -18.32 -9.66
N PRO A 52 -16.45 -19.21 -9.43
CA PRO A 52 -15.12 -18.80 -8.95
C PRO A 52 -14.47 -17.72 -9.84
N HIS A 53 -14.64 -17.83 -11.15
CA HIS A 53 -14.16 -16.81 -12.08
C HIS A 53 -14.86 -15.47 -11.86
N GLN A 54 -16.18 -15.42 -11.67
CA GLN A 54 -16.86 -14.17 -11.34
C GLN A 54 -16.42 -13.58 -9.99
N GLN A 55 -16.12 -14.42 -8.99
CA GLN A 55 -15.53 -13.96 -7.72
C GLN A 55 -14.16 -13.30 -7.95
N GLU A 56 -13.31 -13.91 -8.77
CA GLU A 56 -12.02 -13.34 -9.18
C GLU A 56 -12.18 -11.97 -9.86
N TRP A 57 -13.20 -11.80 -10.71
CA TRP A 57 -13.49 -10.51 -11.35
C TRP A 57 -14.00 -9.45 -10.36
N ILE A 58 -14.85 -9.83 -9.39
CA ILE A 58 -15.31 -8.93 -8.32
C ILE A 58 -14.13 -8.41 -7.48
N VAL A 59 -13.16 -9.28 -7.18
CA VAL A 59 -11.95 -8.90 -6.42
C VAL A 59 -10.99 -8.06 -7.27
N SER A 60 -10.66 -8.53 -8.47
CA SER A 60 -9.58 -7.96 -9.31
C SER A 60 -9.95 -6.67 -10.05
N SER A 61 -11.23 -6.46 -10.38
CA SER A 61 -11.72 -5.25 -11.06
C SER A 61 -11.41 -3.95 -10.30
N MET A 62 -11.36 -4.00 -8.96
CA MET A 62 -10.91 -2.87 -8.16
C MET A 62 -9.44 -2.55 -8.42
N MET A 63 -8.57 -3.56 -8.50
CA MET A 63 -7.13 -3.34 -8.74
C MET A 63 -6.90 -2.76 -10.13
N PHE A 64 -7.70 -3.17 -11.11
CA PHE A 64 -7.73 -2.54 -12.43
C PHE A 64 -8.08 -1.06 -12.32
N GLY A 65 -9.16 -0.72 -11.62
CA GLY A 65 -9.52 0.68 -11.34
C GLY A 65 -8.40 1.44 -10.63
N ALA A 66 -7.69 0.81 -9.69
CA ALA A 66 -6.57 1.42 -8.98
C ALA A 66 -5.36 1.67 -9.88
N ALA A 67 -5.06 0.77 -10.82
CA ALA A 67 -4.02 0.98 -11.82
C ALA A 67 -4.35 2.20 -12.71
N VAL A 68 -5.59 2.28 -13.21
CA VAL A 68 -6.05 3.43 -14.02
C VAL A 68 -6.01 4.72 -13.19
N GLY A 69 -6.47 4.67 -11.94
CA GLY A 69 -6.46 5.79 -11.00
C GLY A 69 -5.04 6.27 -10.70
N ALA A 70 -4.08 5.36 -10.54
CA ALA A 70 -2.69 5.68 -10.28
C ALA A 70 -2.05 6.44 -11.46
N ILE A 71 -2.30 6.02 -12.71
CA ILE A 71 -1.81 6.72 -13.92
C ILE A 71 -2.33 8.16 -13.97
N GLY A 72 -3.63 8.35 -13.70
CA GLY A 72 -4.26 9.68 -13.70
C GLY A 72 -3.88 10.57 -12.51
N SER A 73 -3.48 9.95 -11.39
CA SER A 73 -3.26 10.66 -10.12
C SER A 73 -2.11 11.66 -10.17
N GLY A 74 -1.02 11.37 -10.91
CA GLY A 74 0.11 12.29 -11.08
C GLY A 74 -0.28 13.59 -11.78
N TRP A 75 -1.03 13.48 -12.88
CA TRP A 75 -1.58 14.65 -13.59
C TRP A 75 -2.60 15.41 -12.74
N MET A 76 -3.47 14.69 -12.04
CA MET A 76 -4.50 15.32 -11.22
C MET A 76 -3.88 16.06 -10.02
N SER A 77 -2.91 15.45 -9.34
CA SER A 77 -2.20 16.04 -8.20
C SER A 77 -1.34 17.24 -8.59
N SER A 78 -0.75 17.25 -9.79
CA SER A 78 -0.01 18.39 -10.31
C SER A 78 -0.93 19.52 -10.79
N ARG A 79 -2.06 19.20 -11.45
CA ARG A 79 -2.96 20.21 -12.02
C ARG A 79 -3.95 20.77 -10.98
N LEU A 80 -4.68 19.93 -10.27
CA LEU A 80 -5.70 20.34 -9.28
C LEU A 80 -5.11 20.61 -7.90
N GLY A 81 -3.93 20.08 -7.61
CA GLY A 81 -3.32 20.10 -6.28
C GLY A 81 -3.72 18.90 -5.42
N ARG A 82 -2.94 18.67 -4.36
CA ARG A 82 -3.04 17.47 -3.51
C ARG A 82 -4.37 17.41 -2.76
N LYS A 83 -4.79 18.53 -2.16
CA LYS A 83 -6.06 18.66 -1.43
C LYS A 83 -7.27 18.27 -2.30
N LYS A 84 -7.39 18.87 -3.49
CA LYS A 84 -8.52 18.61 -4.39
C LYS A 84 -8.50 17.19 -4.95
N SER A 85 -7.31 16.63 -5.16
CA SER A 85 -7.14 15.24 -5.58
C SER A 85 -7.61 14.27 -4.48
N LEU A 86 -7.26 14.50 -3.21
CA LEU A 86 -7.79 13.73 -2.08
C LEU A 86 -9.31 13.88 -1.94
N MET A 87 -9.84 15.08 -2.17
CA MET A 87 -11.29 15.32 -2.14
C MET A 87 -12.02 14.53 -3.22
N ALA A 88 -11.49 14.52 -4.45
CA ALA A 88 -12.03 13.71 -5.53
C ALA A 88 -12.00 12.22 -5.19
N GLY A 89 -10.87 11.72 -4.64
CA GLY A 89 -10.77 10.34 -4.16
C GLY A 89 -11.82 10.02 -3.08
N ALA A 90 -12.00 10.89 -2.08
CA ALA A 90 -12.99 10.68 -1.02
C ALA A 90 -14.44 10.67 -1.54
N ILE A 91 -14.78 11.54 -2.50
CA ILE A 91 -16.10 11.52 -3.16
C ILE A 91 -16.31 10.20 -3.90
N LEU A 92 -15.32 9.75 -4.67
CA LEU A 92 -15.39 8.48 -5.39
C LEU A 92 -15.51 7.28 -4.43
N PHE A 93 -14.84 7.32 -3.27
CA PHE A 93 -15.01 6.31 -2.22
C PHE A 93 -16.44 6.24 -1.72
N VAL A 94 -17.06 7.38 -1.37
CA VAL A 94 -18.45 7.43 -0.88
C VAL A 94 -19.43 6.91 -1.93
N ILE A 95 -19.29 7.35 -3.18
CA ILE A 95 -20.16 6.91 -4.27
C ILE A 95 -19.96 5.41 -4.53
N GLY A 96 -18.71 4.96 -4.62
CA GLY A 96 -18.37 3.58 -4.92
C GLY A 96 -18.78 2.61 -3.82
N SER A 97 -18.67 2.98 -2.53
CA SER A 97 -19.06 2.13 -1.41
C SER A 97 -20.58 1.99 -1.32
N LEU A 98 -21.33 3.09 -1.46
CA LEU A 98 -22.79 3.06 -1.52
C LEU A 98 -23.29 2.27 -2.73
N TRP A 99 -22.68 2.48 -3.90
CA TRP A 99 -23.05 1.74 -5.10
C TRP A 99 -22.76 0.23 -4.96
N SER A 100 -21.63 -0.14 -4.37
CA SER A 100 -21.30 -1.54 -4.08
C SER A 100 -22.31 -2.18 -3.12
N ALA A 101 -22.69 -1.48 -2.05
CA ALA A 101 -23.69 -1.94 -1.09
C ALA A 101 -25.09 -2.10 -1.70
N MET A 102 -25.45 -1.24 -2.66
CA MET A 102 -26.76 -1.25 -3.33
C MET A 102 -26.79 -2.10 -4.60
N SER A 103 -25.71 -2.80 -4.93
CA SER A 103 -25.62 -3.55 -6.18
C SER A 103 -26.64 -4.72 -6.21
N PRO A 104 -27.49 -4.82 -7.24
CA PRO A 104 -28.49 -5.87 -7.37
C PRO A 104 -27.96 -7.11 -8.10
N ASN A 105 -26.83 -7.00 -8.80
CA ASN A 105 -26.22 -8.08 -9.57
C ASN A 105 -24.68 -7.95 -9.63
N PRO A 106 -23.96 -9.01 -10.04
CA PRO A 106 -22.49 -9.02 -10.08
C PRO A 106 -21.88 -7.97 -11.03
N GLU A 107 -22.48 -7.71 -12.19
CA GLU A 107 -21.96 -6.76 -13.19
C GLU A 107 -21.93 -5.32 -12.64
N MET A 108 -23.00 -4.93 -11.94
CA MET A 108 -23.10 -3.63 -11.27
C MET A 108 -22.13 -3.53 -10.10
N LEU A 109 -21.93 -4.64 -9.35
CA LEU A 109 -20.92 -4.70 -8.30
C LEU A 109 -19.51 -4.52 -8.87
N ILE A 110 -19.16 -5.25 -9.93
CA ILE A 110 -17.86 -5.11 -10.63
C ILE A 110 -17.64 -3.65 -11.07
N SER A 111 -18.67 -3.02 -11.65
CA SER A 111 -18.59 -1.61 -12.06
C SER A 111 -18.33 -0.66 -10.88
N ALA A 112 -19.02 -0.89 -9.75
CA ALA A 112 -18.79 -0.13 -8.52
C ALA A 112 -17.39 -0.38 -7.93
N ARG A 113 -16.86 -1.61 -8.04
CA ARG A 113 -15.50 -1.98 -7.63
C ARG A 113 -14.45 -1.27 -8.48
N VAL A 114 -14.64 -1.12 -9.80
CA VAL A 114 -13.76 -0.31 -10.66
C VAL A 114 -13.73 1.16 -10.19
N LEU A 115 -14.90 1.72 -9.85
CA LEU A 115 -14.98 3.10 -9.34
C LEU A 115 -14.25 3.28 -8.00
N LEU A 116 -14.43 2.33 -7.07
CA LEU A 116 -13.67 2.29 -5.81
C LEU A 116 -12.17 2.16 -6.08
N GLY A 117 -11.80 1.32 -7.04
CA GLY A 117 -10.42 1.20 -7.52
C GLY A 117 -9.83 2.54 -7.93
N LEU A 118 -10.53 3.31 -8.77
CA LEU A 118 -10.08 4.65 -9.17
C LEU A 118 -9.82 5.54 -7.94
N ALA A 119 -10.71 5.50 -6.95
CA ALA A 119 -10.56 6.23 -5.70
C ALA A 119 -9.29 5.82 -4.93
N VAL A 120 -9.05 4.50 -4.80
CA VAL A 120 -7.86 3.91 -4.16
C VAL A 120 -6.58 4.31 -4.90
N GLY A 121 -6.58 4.23 -6.23
CA GLY A 121 -5.42 4.61 -7.06
C GLY A 121 -5.04 6.09 -6.88
N ILE A 122 -6.04 6.97 -6.80
CA ILE A 122 -5.84 8.40 -6.52
C ILE A 122 -5.28 8.60 -5.11
N ALA A 123 -5.89 7.96 -4.11
CA ALA A 123 -5.55 8.14 -2.71
C ALA A 123 -4.15 7.58 -2.37
N SER A 124 -3.81 6.40 -2.90
CA SER A 124 -2.52 5.72 -2.69
C SER A 124 -1.32 6.51 -3.22
N TYR A 125 -1.49 7.32 -4.27
CA TYR A 125 -0.46 8.24 -4.73
C TYR A 125 -0.50 9.58 -3.98
N THR A 126 -1.68 10.17 -3.84
CA THR A 126 -1.82 11.55 -3.38
C THR A 126 -1.57 11.70 -1.87
N ALA A 127 -2.01 10.74 -1.05
CA ALA A 127 -1.91 10.87 0.41
C ALA A 127 -0.46 10.80 0.91
N PRO A 128 0.38 9.82 0.51
CA PRO A 128 1.80 9.81 0.91
C PRO A 128 2.55 11.04 0.41
N LEU A 129 2.27 11.49 -0.82
CA LEU A 129 2.86 12.70 -1.37
C LEU A 129 2.47 13.92 -0.52
N TYR A 130 1.18 14.11 -0.24
CA TYR A 130 0.71 15.20 0.59
C TYR A 130 1.34 15.19 1.99
N LEU A 131 1.40 14.02 2.63
CA LEU A 131 2.07 13.84 3.93
C LEU A 131 3.54 14.26 3.86
N SER A 132 4.25 13.88 2.81
CA SER A 132 5.67 14.23 2.65
C SER A 132 5.92 15.73 2.45
N GLU A 133 4.97 16.45 1.86
CA GLU A 133 5.07 17.88 1.57
C GLU A 133 4.62 18.78 2.73
N ILE A 134 3.78 18.24 3.62
CA ILE A 134 3.25 18.96 4.77
C ILE A 134 4.08 18.67 6.03
N ALA A 135 4.49 17.41 6.22
CA ALA A 135 5.23 16.99 7.40
C ALA A 135 6.61 17.67 7.48
N PRO A 136 6.97 18.21 8.65
CA PRO A 136 8.33 18.63 8.93
C PRO A 136 9.33 17.50 8.69
N GLU A 137 10.53 17.84 8.24
CA GLU A 137 11.59 16.87 7.92
C GLU A 137 11.83 15.85 9.04
N LYS A 138 11.85 16.30 10.30
CA LYS A 138 12.09 15.46 11.48
C LYS A 138 11.06 14.35 11.72
N ILE A 139 9.82 14.54 11.29
CA ILE A 139 8.73 13.57 11.52
C ILE A 139 8.19 12.95 10.22
N ARG A 140 8.73 13.34 9.06
CA ARG A 140 8.25 12.93 7.74
C ARG A 140 8.21 11.40 7.60
N GLY A 141 9.29 10.72 8.01
CA GLY A 141 9.35 9.26 7.99
C GLY A 141 8.25 8.62 8.85
N SER A 142 8.06 9.11 10.08
CA SER A 142 7.02 8.63 10.98
C SER A 142 5.60 8.83 10.43
N MET A 143 5.35 9.92 9.69
CA MET A 143 4.04 10.16 9.06
C MET A 143 3.77 9.23 7.88
N ILE A 144 4.81 8.86 7.12
CA ILE A 144 4.69 7.84 6.06
C ILE A 144 4.45 6.46 6.70
N SER A 145 5.15 6.13 7.79
CA SER A 145 4.87 4.90 8.55
C SER A 145 3.46 4.90 9.16
N LEU A 146 2.95 6.05 9.60
CA LEU A 146 1.57 6.18 10.07
C LEU A 146 0.55 5.86 8.97
N TYR A 147 0.80 6.30 7.74
CA TYR A 147 -0.04 5.94 6.59
C TYR A 147 -0.10 4.42 6.38
N GLN A 148 1.05 3.74 6.42
CA GLN A 148 1.11 2.27 6.32
C GLN A 148 0.39 1.59 7.50
N LEU A 149 0.59 2.10 8.72
CA LEU A 149 -0.11 1.60 9.90
C LEU A 149 -1.63 1.73 9.73
N MET A 150 -2.13 2.87 9.24
CA MET A 150 -3.56 3.07 8.97
C MET A 150 -4.10 2.06 7.96
N ILE A 151 -3.33 1.65 6.94
CA ILE A 151 -3.73 0.56 6.02
C ILE A 151 -3.94 -0.74 6.81
N THR A 152 -2.98 -1.13 7.64
CA THR A 152 -3.11 -2.39 8.40
C THR A 152 -4.23 -2.35 9.44
N ILE A 153 -4.45 -1.20 10.09
CA ILE A 153 -5.60 -0.99 10.97
C ILE A 153 -6.91 -1.03 10.18
N GLY A 154 -6.93 -0.51 8.95
CA GLY A 154 -8.07 -0.60 8.05
C GLY A 154 -8.43 -2.05 7.72
N ILE A 155 -7.44 -2.87 7.39
CA ILE A 155 -7.64 -4.32 7.13
C ILE A 155 -8.23 -5.00 8.37
N LEU A 156 -7.67 -4.76 9.56
CA LEU A 156 -8.19 -5.31 10.81
C LEU A 156 -9.61 -4.82 11.11
N GLY A 157 -9.87 -3.53 10.91
CA GLY A 157 -11.19 -2.92 11.08
C GLY A 157 -12.23 -3.58 10.17
N ALA A 158 -11.86 -3.85 8.92
CA ALA A 158 -12.71 -4.56 7.97
C ALA A 158 -13.01 -5.99 8.41
N TYR A 159 -12.00 -6.75 8.85
CA TYR A 159 -12.22 -8.10 9.36
C TYR A 159 -13.12 -8.13 10.60
N LEU A 160 -12.99 -7.13 11.49
CA LEU A 160 -13.88 -6.99 12.64
C LEU A 160 -15.31 -6.67 12.22
N THR A 161 -15.52 -5.75 11.27
CA THR A 161 -16.86 -5.40 10.78
C THR A 161 -17.48 -6.56 10.01
N ASP A 162 -16.71 -7.26 9.17
CA ASP A 162 -17.15 -8.45 8.45
C ASP A 162 -17.54 -9.56 9.41
N THR A 163 -16.74 -9.80 10.45
CA THR A 163 -17.08 -10.77 11.49
C THR A 163 -18.39 -10.40 12.18
N ALA A 164 -18.59 -9.13 12.53
CA ALA A 164 -19.82 -8.66 13.15
C ALA A 164 -21.06 -8.82 12.23
N PHE A 165 -20.94 -8.50 10.95
CA PHE A 165 -22.05 -8.66 9.99
C PHE A 165 -22.23 -10.10 9.50
N SER A 166 -21.22 -10.98 9.68
CA SER A 166 -21.29 -12.37 9.25
C SER A 166 -22.40 -13.15 9.95
N PHE A 167 -22.73 -12.79 11.19
CA PHE A 167 -23.83 -13.40 11.95
C PHE A 167 -25.21 -13.14 11.33
N THR A 168 -25.38 -12.01 10.64
CA THR A 168 -26.62 -11.68 9.91
C THR A 168 -26.54 -12.01 8.42
N GLY A 169 -25.35 -12.33 7.92
CA GLY A 169 -25.08 -12.58 6.49
C GLY A 169 -25.23 -11.34 5.61
N ASN A 170 -25.27 -10.14 6.18
CA ASN A 170 -25.57 -8.92 5.45
C ASN A 170 -24.31 -8.29 4.81
N TRP A 171 -23.87 -8.89 3.71
CA TRP A 171 -22.68 -8.47 2.96
C TRP A 171 -22.76 -7.04 2.40
N ARG A 172 -23.97 -6.52 2.20
CA ARG A 172 -24.19 -5.14 1.73
C ARG A 172 -23.67 -4.13 2.76
N TRP A 173 -23.87 -4.40 4.05
CA TRP A 173 -23.29 -3.56 5.12
C TRP A 173 -21.78 -3.74 5.26
N MET A 174 -21.24 -4.92 4.97
CA MET A 174 -19.79 -5.15 4.95
C MET A 174 -19.10 -4.20 3.95
N LEU A 175 -19.64 -4.08 2.73
CA LEU A 175 -19.11 -3.12 1.74
C LEU A 175 -19.50 -1.67 2.06
N GLY A 176 -20.71 -1.46 2.59
CA GLY A 176 -21.25 -0.15 2.90
C GLY A 176 -20.55 0.59 4.05
N ILE A 177 -19.91 -0.13 4.99
CA ILE A 177 -19.27 0.45 6.16
C ILE A 177 -18.16 1.45 5.81
N ILE A 178 -17.49 1.26 4.66
CA ILE A 178 -16.44 2.15 4.13
C ILE A 178 -16.95 3.59 3.97
N THR A 179 -18.25 3.77 3.72
CA THR A 179 -18.88 5.08 3.54
C THR A 179 -18.65 5.99 4.75
N ILE A 180 -18.66 5.44 5.97
CA ILE A 180 -18.51 6.22 7.21
C ILE A 180 -17.13 6.90 7.28
N PRO A 181 -15.99 6.18 7.27
CA PRO A 181 -14.68 6.80 7.24
C PRO A 181 -14.44 7.61 5.96
N ALA A 182 -15.10 7.29 4.84
CA ALA A 182 -14.95 8.05 3.59
C ALA A 182 -15.58 9.45 3.72
N LEU A 183 -16.74 9.55 4.35
CA LEU A 183 -17.37 10.83 4.71
C LEU A 183 -16.52 11.62 5.72
N LEU A 184 -15.94 10.95 6.72
CA LEU A 184 -15.03 11.59 7.67
C LEU A 184 -13.78 12.16 6.96
N LEU A 185 -13.19 11.40 6.03
CA LEU A 185 -12.08 11.89 5.21
C LEU A 185 -12.54 13.07 4.34
N LEU A 186 -13.70 12.97 3.68
CA LEU A 186 -14.23 14.05 2.83
C LEU A 186 -14.40 15.34 3.62
N ILE A 187 -15.02 15.28 4.79
CA ILE A 187 -15.17 16.40 5.72
C ILE A 187 -13.80 16.91 6.16
N GLY A 188 -12.90 16.01 6.57
CA GLY A 188 -11.54 16.35 7.00
C GLY A 188 -10.73 17.08 5.92
N VAL A 189 -10.85 16.67 4.66
CA VAL A 189 -10.14 17.27 3.53
C VAL A 189 -10.50 18.74 3.33
N PHE A 190 -11.73 19.18 3.67
CA PHE A 190 -12.08 20.61 3.62
C PHE A 190 -11.20 21.47 4.53
N PHE A 191 -10.78 20.95 5.67
CA PHE A 191 -9.93 21.65 6.64
C PHE A 191 -8.43 21.55 6.34
N LEU A 192 -8.02 20.66 5.43
CA LEU A 192 -6.63 20.51 5.05
C LEU A 192 -6.10 21.75 4.31
N PRO A 193 -4.88 22.24 4.61
CA PRO A 193 -4.24 23.29 3.82
C PRO A 193 -3.79 22.75 2.45
N ASN A 194 -3.62 23.64 1.48
CA ASN A 194 -2.96 23.28 0.22
C ASN A 194 -1.48 23.01 0.44
N SER A 195 -0.88 22.13 -0.36
CA SER A 195 0.56 21.86 -0.29
C SER A 195 1.38 23.13 -0.60
N PRO A 196 2.33 23.52 0.28
CA PRO A 196 3.23 24.64 0.02
C PRO A 196 4.06 24.44 -1.25
N ARG A 197 4.53 23.22 -1.49
CA ARG A 197 5.30 22.87 -2.69
C ARG A 197 4.49 23.04 -3.95
N TRP A 198 3.23 22.62 -3.93
CA TRP A 198 2.33 22.81 -5.07
C TRP A 198 2.02 24.29 -5.33
N LEU A 199 1.77 25.07 -4.28
CA LEU A 199 1.54 26.52 -4.39
C LEU A 199 2.75 27.23 -4.98
N ALA A 200 3.95 26.92 -4.50
CA ALA A 200 5.20 27.46 -5.04
C ALA A 200 5.44 27.04 -6.50
N ALA A 201 5.15 25.78 -6.86
CA ALA A 201 5.23 25.29 -8.24
C ALA A 201 4.27 26.02 -9.21
N ARG A 202 3.16 26.55 -8.69
CA ARG A 202 2.20 27.40 -9.43
C ARG A 202 2.60 28.89 -9.44
N GLY A 203 3.75 29.26 -8.86
CA GLY A 203 4.21 30.64 -8.74
C GLY A 203 3.56 31.42 -7.59
N ASN A 204 2.70 30.78 -6.77
CA ASN A 204 2.00 31.43 -5.67
C ASN A 204 2.81 31.32 -4.36
N PHE A 205 3.94 32.03 -4.32
CA PHE A 205 4.86 32.00 -3.17
C PHE A 205 4.28 32.63 -1.90
N ARG A 206 3.39 33.62 -2.03
CA ARG A 206 2.75 34.27 -0.87
C ARG A 206 1.86 33.29 -0.11
N ASP A 207 1.10 32.46 -0.82
CA ASP A 207 0.25 31.46 -0.17
C ASP A 207 1.07 30.29 0.36
N ALA A 208 2.12 29.89 -0.36
CA ALA A 208 3.07 28.87 0.11
C ALA A 208 3.70 29.29 1.46
N GLN A 209 4.18 30.53 1.57
CA GLN A 209 4.71 31.09 2.82
C GLN A 209 3.67 31.07 3.95
N ARG A 210 2.44 31.54 3.68
CA ARG A 210 1.35 31.55 4.67
C ARG A 210 1.02 30.16 5.22
N VAL A 211 1.08 29.14 4.37
CA VAL A 211 0.87 27.76 4.81
C VAL A 211 2.07 27.25 5.62
N LEU A 212 3.30 27.53 5.18
CA LEU A 212 4.51 27.13 5.93
C LEU A 212 4.58 27.80 7.31
N ASP A 213 4.24 29.08 7.43
CA ASP A 213 4.21 29.78 8.72
C ASP A 213 3.21 29.14 9.71
N ARG A 214 2.14 28.51 9.21
CA ARG A 214 1.17 27.74 10.00
C ARG A 214 1.70 26.36 10.41
N LEU A 215 2.46 25.72 9.53
CA LEU A 215 2.95 24.34 9.71
C LEU A 215 4.31 24.23 10.42
N ARG A 216 5.07 25.32 10.51
CA ARG A 216 6.41 25.33 11.11
C ARG A 216 6.41 26.00 12.48
N ASP A 217 7.40 25.63 13.28
CA ASP A 217 7.55 26.17 14.64
C ASP A 217 8.00 27.64 14.61
N THR A 218 8.68 28.07 13.54
CA THR A 218 9.22 29.43 13.40
C THR A 218 9.11 29.94 11.96
N SER A 219 8.91 31.25 11.79
CA SER A 219 8.85 31.86 10.45
C SER A 219 10.18 31.77 9.70
N GLU A 220 11.32 31.79 10.41
CA GLU A 220 12.63 31.59 9.77
C GLU A 220 12.78 30.19 9.17
N GLN A 221 12.30 29.14 9.84
CA GLN A 221 12.24 27.80 9.25
C GLN A 221 11.33 27.77 8.02
N ALA A 222 10.16 28.42 8.09
CA ALA A 222 9.22 28.49 6.97
C ALA A 222 9.84 29.19 5.73
N LYS A 223 10.52 30.33 5.92
CA LYS A 223 11.22 31.04 4.84
C LYS A 223 12.34 30.20 4.24
N ARG A 224 13.15 29.56 5.08
CA ARG A 224 14.28 28.73 4.65
C ARG A 224 13.81 27.56 3.78
N GLU A 225 12.75 26.88 4.22
CA GLU A 225 12.13 25.81 3.44
C GLU A 225 11.49 26.32 2.14
N LEU A 226 10.87 27.50 2.14
CA LEU A 226 10.34 28.08 0.91
C LEU A 226 11.43 28.35 -0.12
N GLU A 227 12.60 28.84 0.31
CA GLU A 227 13.73 29.08 -0.58
C GLU A 227 14.33 27.78 -1.12
N GLU A 228 14.44 26.74 -0.28
CA GLU A 228 14.82 25.39 -0.72
C GLU A 228 13.85 24.83 -1.78
N ILE A 229 12.54 25.02 -1.56
CA ILE A 229 11.51 24.66 -2.55
C ILE A 229 11.73 25.43 -3.84
N ARG A 230 11.99 26.75 -3.77
CA ARG A 230 12.23 27.60 -4.94
C ARG A 230 13.44 27.14 -5.74
N GLU A 231 14.55 26.83 -5.08
CA GLU A 231 15.75 26.29 -5.74
C GLU A 231 15.46 24.94 -6.39
N SER A 232 14.74 24.05 -5.70
CA SER A 232 14.38 22.74 -6.25
C SER A 232 13.51 22.82 -7.51
N LEU A 233 12.64 23.85 -7.60
CA LEU A 233 11.76 24.07 -8.76
C LEU A 233 12.51 24.59 -9.99
N LYS A 234 13.71 25.17 -9.84
CA LYS A 234 14.55 25.57 -10.98
C LYS A 234 15.10 24.36 -11.74
N VAL A 235 15.19 23.20 -11.09
CA VAL A 235 15.61 21.95 -11.71
C VAL A 235 14.46 21.39 -12.55
N LYS A 236 14.54 21.50 -13.89
CA LYS A 236 13.55 20.92 -14.80
C LYS A 236 13.49 19.40 -14.64
N GLN A 237 12.39 18.91 -14.09
CA GLN A 237 12.02 17.50 -14.06
C GLN A 237 11.68 17.05 -15.48
N SER A 238 12.29 15.97 -15.95
CA SER A 238 12.07 15.42 -17.31
C SER A 238 12.04 13.90 -17.25
N GLY A 239 11.06 13.34 -16.52
CA GLY A 239 10.98 11.88 -16.33
C GLY A 239 10.87 11.11 -17.65
N TRP A 240 9.97 11.53 -18.55
CA TRP A 240 9.81 10.89 -19.87
C TRP A 240 11.04 11.09 -20.77
N GLY A 241 11.58 12.31 -20.82
CA GLY A 241 12.78 12.59 -21.60
C GLY A 241 14.01 11.84 -21.10
N LEU A 242 14.14 11.66 -19.78
CA LEU A 242 15.21 10.87 -19.17
C LEU A 242 15.03 9.36 -19.43
N PHE A 243 13.79 8.87 -19.48
CA PHE A 243 13.49 7.48 -19.84
C PHE A 243 13.88 7.13 -21.27
N THR A 244 13.63 8.03 -22.22
CA THR A 244 14.02 7.80 -23.62
C THR A 244 15.51 8.00 -23.87
N SER A 245 16.14 8.94 -23.17
CA SER A 245 17.55 9.32 -23.40
C SER A 245 18.58 8.54 -22.59
N SER A 246 18.27 8.07 -21.37
CA SER A 246 19.24 7.44 -20.46
C SER A 246 18.96 5.95 -20.26
N SER A 247 19.87 5.10 -20.74
CA SER A 247 19.83 3.65 -20.49
C SER A 247 19.96 3.31 -19.00
N HIS A 248 20.71 4.11 -18.25
CA HIS A 248 20.90 3.95 -16.80
C HIS A 248 19.63 4.23 -16.02
N PHE A 249 18.88 5.27 -16.40
CA PHE A 249 17.59 5.56 -15.79
C PHE A 249 16.56 4.45 -16.07
N ARG A 250 16.53 3.92 -17.30
CA ARG A 250 15.68 2.76 -17.63
C ARG A 250 15.97 1.55 -16.73
N ARG A 251 17.25 1.27 -16.41
CA ARG A 251 17.63 0.18 -15.50
C ARG A 251 17.03 0.37 -14.10
N ALA A 252 16.99 1.58 -13.56
CA ALA A 252 16.35 1.85 -12.28
C ALA A 252 14.81 1.71 -12.36
N VAL A 253 14.19 2.17 -13.44
CA VAL A 253 12.74 1.98 -13.67
C VAL A 253 12.39 0.48 -13.73
N TYR A 254 13.13 -0.32 -14.51
CA TYR A 254 12.90 -1.77 -14.59
C TYR A 254 13.13 -2.48 -13.25
N LEU A 255 14.10 -2.04 -12.45
CA LEU A 255 14.28 -2.57 -11.09
C LEU A 255 13.07 -2.25 -10.20
N GLY A 256 12.52 -1.03 -10.30
CA GLY A 256 11.29 -0.66 -9.59
C GLY A 256 10.08 -1.51 -10.02
N ILE A 257 9.92 -1.77 -11.32
CA ILE A 257 8.89 -2.68 -11.84
C ILE A 257 9.07 -4.08 -11.25
N LEU A 258 10.30 -4.62 -11.31
CA LEU A 258 10.60 -5.96 -10.79
C LEU A 258 10.28 -6.07 -9.31
N LEU A 259 10.70 -5.10 -8.50
CA LEU A 259 10.41 -5.06 -7.06
C LEU A 259 8.91 -5.13 -6.78
N GLN A 260 8.10 -4.37 -7.52
CA GLN A 260 6.65 -4.33 -7.32
C GLN A 260 5.98 -5.63 -7.77
N VAL A 261 6.46 -6.26 -8.85
CA VAL A 261 6.02 -7.61 -9.24
C VAL A 261 6.37 -8.63 -8.14
N MET A 262 7.61 -8.61 -7.63
CA MET A 262 8.03 -9.49 -6.55
C MET A 262 7.13 -9.33 -5.31
N GLN A 263 6.78 -8.10 -4.94
CA GLN A 263 5.89 -7.85 -3.79
C GLN A 263 4.53 -8.54 -3.94
N GLN A 264 3.89 -8.41 -5.11
CA GLN A 264 2.54 -8.91 -5.33
C GLN A 264 2.51 -10.42 -5.49
N PHE A 265 3.47 -10.97 -6.23
CA PHE A 265 3.58 -12.40 -6.46
C PHE A 265 4.12 -13.19 -5.25
N THR A 266 4.39 -12.53 -4.11
CA THR A 266 4.59 -13.24 -2.84
C THR A 266 3.35 -14.03 -2.40
N GLY A 267 2.15 -13.59 -2.83
CA GLY A 267 0.87 -14.17 -2.43
C GLY A 267 0.22 -13.50 -1.21
N MET A 268 0.77 -12.39 -0.70
CA MET A 268 0.18 -11.73 0.48
C MET A 268 -1.26 -11.25 0.23
N ASN A 269 -1.48 -10.60 -0.90
CA ASN A 269 -2.79 -10.03 -1.21
C ASN A 269 -3.84 -11.12 -1.44
N VAL A 270 -3.46 -12.26 -2.02
CA VAL A 270 -4.31 -13.46 -2.07
C VAL A 270 -4.77 -13.87 -0.69
N ILE A 271 -3.86 -13.95 0.27
CA ILE A 271 -4.23 -14.31 1.64
C ILE A 271 -5.18 -13.29 2.21
N MET A 272 -4.94 -11.99 2.00
CA MET A 272 -5.83 -10.95 2.51
C MET A 272 -7.24 -11.03 1.93
N TYR A 273 -7.39 -11.28 0.61
CA TYR A 273 -8.70 -11.30 -0.07
C TYR A 273 -9.44 -12.62 0.06
N TYR A 274 -8.73 -13.73 0.18
CA TYR A 274 -9.32 -15.07 0.19
C TYR A 274 -9.11 -15.78 1.54
N ALA A 275 -8.78 -15.04 2.61
CA ALA A 275 -8.51 -15.61 3.93
C ALA A 275 -9.60 -16.60 4.39
N PRO A 276 -10.91 -16.29 4.37
CA PRO A 276 -11.94 -17.24 4.78
C PRO A 276 -11.88 -18.56 4.00
N LYS A 277 -11.62 -18.50 2.69
CA LYS A 277 -11.47 -19.69 1.84
C LYS A 277 -10.22 -20.49 2.19
N ILE A 278 -9.13 -19.83 2.56
CA ILE A 278 -7.91 -20.51 3.01
C ILE A 278 -8.15 -21.22 4.35
N PHE A 279 -8.87 -20.60 5.29
CA PHE A 279 -9.29 -21.24 6.54
C PHE A 279 -10.23 -22.43 6.29
N GLU A 280 -11.16 -22.30 5.34
CA GLU A 280 -12.03 -23.41 4.91
C GLU A 280 -11.20 -24.61 4.41
N ILE A 281 -10.25 -24.37 3.51
CA ILE A 281 -9.34 -25.39 2.98
C ILE A 281 -8.44 -25.99 4.06
N ALA A 282 -8.11 -25.21 5.10
CA ALA A 282 -7.36 -25.68 6.26
C ALA A 282 -8.20 -26.55 7.22
N GLY A 283 -9.50 -26.73 6.96
CA GLY A 283 -10.40 -27.60 7.73
C GLY A 283 -11.35 -26.88 8.69
N PHE A 284 -11.35 -25.54 8.71
CA PHE A 284 -12.31 -24.75 9.50
C PHE A 284 -13.61 -24.58 8.71
N THR A 285 -14.58 -25.48 8.89
CA THR A 285 -15.83 -25.48 8.11
C THR A 285 -16.88 -24.49 8.61
N ASN A 286 -16.73 -23.96 9.83
CA ASN A 286 -17.65 -22.99 10.40
C ASN A 286 -17.30 -21.56 9.96
N THR A 287 -18.24 -20.85 9.35
CA THR A 287 -18.09 -19.43 8.95
C THR A 287 -17.61 -18.55 10.10
N THR A 288 -18.11 -18.75 11.32
CA THR A 288 -17.67 -17.97 12.49
C THR A 288 -16.18 -18.17 12.76
N GLN A 289 -15.67 -19.40 12.67
CA GLN A 289 -14.25 -19.69 12.86
C GLN A 289 -13.40 -19.09 11.74
N GLN A 290 -13.86 -19.16 10.49
CA GLN A 290 -13.18 -18.56 9.34
C GLN A 290 -13.06 -17.04 9.49
N MET A 291 -14.15 -16.37 9.91
CA MET A 291 -14.17 -14.91 10.10
C MET A 291 -13.31 -14.46 11.28
N TRP A 292 -13.37 -15.15 12.43
CA TRP A 292 -12.43 -14.85 13.53
C TRP A 292 -10.97 -15.16 13.13
N GLY A 293 -10.75 -16.13 12.26
CA GLY A 293 -9.45 -16.40 11.64
C GLY A 293 -8.91 -15.19 10.87
N THR A 294 -9.74 -14.49 10.09
CA THR A 294 -9.32 -13.26 9.39
C THR A 294 -8.96 -12.16 10.38
N VAL A 295 -9.70 -12.00 11.48
CA VAL A 295 -9.37 -11.03 12.53
C VAL A 295 -7.99 -11.30 13.12
N ILE A 296 -7.64 -12.56 13.38
CA ILE A 296 -6.31 -12.95 13.86
C ILE A 296 -5.24 -12.59 12.82
N VAL A 297 -5.50 -12.88 11.54
CA VAL A 297 -4.62 -12.50 10.43
C VAL A 297 -4.38 -10.98 10.39
N GLY A 298 -5.44 -10.18 10.51
CA GLY A 298 -5.36 -8.72 10.54
C GLY A 298 -4.58 -8.20 11.76
N LEU A 299 -4.80 -8.79 12.93
CA LEU A 299 -4.09 -8.42 14.16
C LEU A 299 -2.60 -8.71 14.05
N VAL A 300 -2.23 -9.90 13.57
CA VAL A 300 -0.82 -10.26 13.34
C VAL A 300 -0.18 -9.34 12.32
N ASN A 301 -0.89 -8.96 11.26
CA ASN A 301 -0.40 -8.00 10.27
C ASN A 301 -0.09 -6.62 10.89
N VAL A 302 -0.98 -6.10 11.75
CA VAL A 302 -0.75 -4.84 12.48
C VAL A 302 0.46 -4.96 13.41
N LEU A 303 0.54 -6.02 14.21
CA LEU A 303 1.64 -6.24 15.15
C LEU A 303 2.98 -6.41 14.42
N ALA A 304 3.01 -7.16 13.33
CA ALA A 304 4.20 -7.35 12.51
C ALA A 304 4.66 -6.06 11.83
N THR A 305 3.75 -5.13 11.53
CA THR A 305 4.11 -3.82 10.97
C THR A 305 4.91 -2.98 11.98
N PHE A 306 4.61 -3.06 13.28
CA PHE A 306 5.44 -2.41 14.31
C PHE A 306 6.85 -3.00 14.37
N ILE A 307 6.98 -4.31 14.19
CA ILE A 307 8.28 -5.00 14.13
C ILE A 307 9.11 -4.45 12.96
N ALA A 308 8.47 -4.26 11.80
CA ALA A 308 9.13 -3.69 10.61
C ALA A 308 9.72 -2.30 10.89
N ILE A 309 8.95 -1.42 11.53
CA ILE A 309 9.39 -0.06 11.88
C ILE A 309 10.66 -0.08 12.74
N GLY A 310 10.80 -1.05 13.65
CA GLY A 310 11.97 -1.17 14.53
C GLY A 310 13.18 -1.87 13.91
N LEU A 311 12.96 -2.84 13.00
CA LEU A 311 14.03 -3.70 12.46
C LEU A 311 14.67 -3.16 11.18
N VAL A 312 13.89 -2.52 10.29
CA VAL A 312 14.34 -2.13 8.94
C VAL A 312 15.57 -1.21 8.98
N ASP A 313 15.59 -0.26 9.92
CA ASP A 313 16.71 0.68 10.04
C ASP A 313 17.97 0.03 10.63
N ARG A 314 17.82 -1.09 11.36
CA ARG A 314 18.95 -1.78 12.01
C ARG A 314 19.65 -2.78 11.08
N TRP A 315 18.92 -3.58 10.31
CA TRP A 315 19.51 -4.70 9.57
C TRP A 315 19.83 -4.41 8.10
N GLY A 316 19.27 -3.35 7.53
CA GLY A 316 19.43 -3.03 6.10
C GLY A 316 18.34 -3.64 5.24
N ARG A 317 18.26 -3.19 3.99
CA ARG A 317 17.11 -3.50 3.11
C ARG A 317 17.26 -4.90 2.52
N LYS A 318 18.46 -5.26 2.06
CA LYS A 318 18.71 -6.52 1.34
C LYS A 318 18.64 -7.76 2.26
N PRO A 319 19.31 -7.80 3.44
CA PRO A 319 19.20 -8.93 4.35
C PRO A 319 17.76 -9.16 4.85
N THR A 320 17.05 -8.08 5.15
CA THR A 320 15.67 -8.15 5.65
C THR A 320 14.71 -8.70 4.58
N LEU A 321 14.88 -8.32 3.31
CA LEU A 321 14.13 -8.93 2.20
C LEU A 321 14.41 -10.42 2.03
N ILE A 322 15.68 -10.83 2.09
CA ILE A 322 16.07 -12.24 1.98
C ILE A 322 15.43 -13.07 3.09
N LEU A 323 15.55 -12.62 4.35
CA LEU A 323 14.92 -13.28 5.49
C LEU A 323 13.41 -13.36 5.32
N GLY A 324 12.80 -12.25 4.90
CA GLY A 324 11.37 -12.18 4.60
C GLY A 324 10.88 -13.23 3.61
N PHE A 325 11.51 -13.29 2.43
CA PHE A 325 11.18 -14.29 1.40
C PHE A 325 11.45 -15.71 1.86
N MET A 326 12.46 -15.94 2.71
CA MET A 326 12.74 -17.25 3.29
C MET A 326 11.62 -17.69 4.25
N VAL A 327 11.19 -16.80 5.16
CA VAL A 327 10.07 -17.06 6.09
C VAL A 327 8.77 -17.30 5.32
N MET A 328 8.50 -16.50 4.28
CA MET A 328 7.34 -16.67 3.41
C MET A 328 7.37 -18.00 2.64
N ALA A 329 8.52 -18.37 2.07
CA ALA A 329 8.69 -19.64 1.37
C ALA A 329 8.49 -20.84 2.29
N ALA A 330 9.02 -20.78 3.52
CA ALA A 330 8.83 -21.82 4.53
C ALA A 330 7.35 -21.94 4.92
N GLY A 331 6.68 -20.83 5.24
CA GLY A 331 5.27 -20.82 5.62
C GLY A 331 4.36 -21.41 4.53
N MET A 332 4.50 -20.95 3.28
CA MET A 332 3.71 -21.46 2.16
C MET A 332 4.09 -22.90 1.78
N GLY A 333 5.38 -23.24 1.84
CA GLY A 333 5.88 -24.57 1.53
C GLY A 333 5.33 -25.62 2.48
N VAL A 334 5.45 -25.37 3.79
CA VAL A 334 4.90 -26.25 4.83
C VAL A 334 3.38 -26.32 4.72
N LEU A 335 2.69 -25.19 4.60
CA LEU A 335 1.22 -25.20 4.41
C LEU A 335 0.81 -26.03 3.19
N GLY A 336 1.48 -25.87 2.05
CA GLY A 336 1.26 -26.68 0.86
C GLY A 336 1.46 -28.18 1.09
N THR A 337 2.52 -28.56 1.82
CA THR A 337 2.75 -29.98 2.17
C THR A 337 1.65 -30.55 3.06
N MET A 338 1.17 -29.79 4.03
CA MET A 338 0.07 -30.22 4.90
C MET A 338 -1.23 -30.41 4.11
N LEU A 339 -1.51 -29.50 3.17
CA LEU A 339 -2.67 -29.60 2.29
C LEU A 339 -2.58 -30.79 1.32
N HIS A 340 -1.36 -31.24 0.98
CA HIS A 340 -1.15 -32.43 0.15
C HIS A 340 -1.46 -33.73 0.92
N PHE A 341 -0.97 -33.86 2.15
CA PHE A 341 -1.22 -35.04 3.00
C PHE A 341 -2.61 -35.03 3.65
N GLY A 342 -3.28 -33.88 3.65
CA GLY A 342 -4.56 -33.66 4.29
C GLY A 342 -4.43 -33.30 5.76
N ILE A 343 -5.32 -32.44 6.23
CA ILE A 343 -5.33 -31.92 7.60
C ILE A 343 -6.43 -32.66 8.39
N HIS A 344 -6.03 -33.70 9.12
CA HIS A 344 -6.97 -34.64 9.76
C HIS A 344 -7.13 -34.45 11.28
N SER A 345 -6.34 -33.57 11.91
CA SER A 345 -6.39 -33.34 13.36
C SER A 345 -6.45 -31.85 13.69
N ALA A 346 -7.07 -31.51 14.82
CA ALA A 346 -7.12 -30.13 15.31
C ALA A 346 -5.71 -29.53 15.50
N GLY A 347 -4.74 -30.33 15.96
CA GLY A 347 -3.35 -29.90 16.07
C GLY A 347 -2.74 -29.51 14.72
N ALA A 348 -3.01 -30.29 13.66
CA ALA A 348 -2.59 -29.95 12.30
C ALA A 348 -3.31 -28.71 11.77
N GLN A 349 -4.59 -28.49 12.09
CA GLN A 349 -5.31 -27.27 11.71
C GLN A 349 -4.66 -26.02 12.32
N TYR A 350 -4.39 -26.03 13.63
CA TYR A 350 -3.72 -24.91 14.30
C TYR A 350 -2.30 -24.69 13.79
N PHE A 351 -1.56 -25.76 13.49
CA PHE A 351 -0.23 -25.64 12.92
C PHE A 351 -0.26 -25.03 11.50
N ALA A 352 -1.22 -25.40 10.66
CA ALA A 352 -1.43 -24.80 9.34
C ALA A 352 -1.71 -23.29 9.44
N VAL A 353 -2.57 -22.88 10.39
CA VAL A 353 -2.80 -21.47 10.69
C VAL A 353 -1.52 -20.79 11.19
N GLY A 354 -0.75 -21.45 12.05
CA GLY A 354 0.56 -20.95 12.49
C GLY A 354 1.52 -20.67 11.33
N MET A 355 1.56 -21.54 10.32
CA MET A 355 2.37 -21.34 9.11
C MET A 355 1.85 -20.18 8.24
N LEU A 356 0.53 -20.01 8.13
CA LEU A 356 -0.07 -18.87 7.47
C LEU A 356 0.28 -17.55 8.17
N LEU A 357 0.21 -17.51 9.50
CA LEU A 357 0.58 -16.34 10.31
C LEU A 357 2.08 -16.06 10.21
N MET A 358 2.92 -17.09 10.18
CA MET A 358 4.37 -16.95 9.95
C MET A 358 4.66 -16.30 8.59
N PHE A 359 3.96 -16.71 7.53
CA PHE A 359 4.05 -16.07 6.22
C PHE A 359 3.70 -14.57 6.31
N ILE A 360 2.60 -14.22 6.98
CA ILE A 360 2.15 -12.83 7.14
C ILE A 360 3.21 -11.99 7.87
N VAL A 361 3.77 -12.52 8.97
CA VAL A 361 4.86 -11.86 9.69
C VAL A 361 6.05 -11.64 8.77
N GLY A 362 6.46 -12.67 8.03
CA GLY A 362 7.55 -12.60 7.05
C GLY A 362 7.34 -11.49 6.02
N PHE A 363 6.14 -11.37 5.44
CA PHE A 363 5.80 -10.31 4.50
C PHE A 363 5.83 -8.92 5.15
N ALA A 364 5.11 -8.75 6.25
CA ALA A 364 4.90 -7.46 6.90
C ALA A 364 6.21 -6.86 7.45
N MET A 365 7.14 -7.70 7.93
CA MET A 365 8.44 -7.25 8.40
C MET A 365 9.44 -6.92 7.28
N SER A 366 9.15 -7.31 6.03
CA SER A 366 10.10 -7.24 4.91
C SER A 366 9.51 -6.60 3.65
N ALA A 367 9.03 -7.40 2.70
CA ALA A 367 8.58 -7.03 1.36
C ALA A 367 7.47 -5.97 1.38
N GLY A 368 6.62 -5.95 2.41
CA GLY A 368 5.58 -4.93 2.60
C GLY A 368 6.16 -3.51 2.55
N PRO A 369 6.88 -3.04 3.58
CA PRO A 369 7.43 -1.68 3.60
C PRO A 369 8.70 -1.51 2.73
N LEU A 370 9.58 -2.52 2.66
CA LEU A 370 10.90 -2.35 2.06
C LEU A 370 10.87 -2.09 0.55
N ILE A 371 9.94 -2.70 -0.17
CA ILE A 371 9.87 -2.56 -1.62
C ILE A 371 9.48 -1.13 -2.02
N TRP A 372 8.55 -0.51 -1.29
CA TRP A 372 8.20 0.89 -1.49
C TRP A 372 9.37 1.84 -1.19
N VAL A 373 10.10 1.57 -0.11
CA VAL A 373 11.30 2.34 0.26
C VAL A 373 12.36 2.22 -0.83
N LEU A 374 12.70 1.00 -1.26
CA LEU A 374 13.67 0.77 -2.32
C LEU A 374 13.27 1.44 -3.64
N CYS A 375 12.00 1.38 -4.03
CA CYS A 375 11.51 2.07 -5.23
C CYS A 375 11.69 3.58 -5.13
N SER A 376 11.61 4.18 -3.94
CA SER A 376 11.87 5.61 -3.75
C SER A 376 13.36 5.97 -3.71
N GLU A 377 14.21 5.05 -3.24
CA GLU A 377 15.66 5.27 -3.06
C GLU A 377 16.45 5.07 -4.37
N ILE A 378 16.08 4.11 -5.22
CA ILE A 378 16.82 3.79 -6.46
C ILE A 378 16.56 4.77 -7.63
N GLN A 379 15.48 5.55 -7.56
CA GLN A 379 15.05 6.39 -8.68
C GLN A 379 15.73 7.78 -8.63
N PRO A 380 16.46 8.17 -9.69
CA PRO A 380 17.11 9.48 -9.82
C PRO A 380 16.16 10.65 -9.63
N LEU A 381 16.65 11.73 -9.01
CA LEU A 381 15.84 12.87 -8.61
C LEU A 381 15.11 13.56 -9.77
N LYS A 382 15.71 13.61 -10.96
CA LYS A 382 15.15 14.27 -12.17
C LYS A 382 14.03 13.48 -12.87
N GLY A 383 13.86 12.21 -12.52
CA GLY A 383 12.87 11.31 -13.11
C GLY A 383 12.05 10.53 -12.09
N ARG A 384 12.22 10.81 -10.80
CA ARG A 384 11.64 10.05 -9.69
C ARG A 384 10.12 9.92 -9.79
N ASP A 385 9.42 11.01 -10.10
CA ASP A 385 7.96 11.01 -10.22
C ASP A 385 7.48 10.01 -11.29
N PHE A 386 8.19 9.94 -12.42
CA PHE A 386 7.91 8.98 -13.48
C PHE A 386 8.18 7.55 -13.03
N GLY A 387 9.36 7.30 -12.45
CA GLY A 387 9.73 5.97 -11.95
C GLY A 387 8.77 5.44 -10.89
N ILE A 388 8.38 6.28 -9.94
CA ILE A 388 7.38 5.94 -8.91
C ILE A 388 6.03 5.64 -9.57
N THR A 389 5.54 6.49 -10.46
CA THR A 389 4.25 6.26 -11.15
C THR A 389 4.21 4.93 -11.89
N VAL A 390 5.27 4.60 -12.65
CA VAL A 390 5.39 3.32 -13.37
C VAL A 390 5.43 2.15 -12.39
N SER A 391 6.19 2.25 -11.29
CA SER A 391 6.27 1.21 -10.28
C SER A 391 4.93 0.97 -9.57
N THR A 392 4.22 2.03 -9.18
CA THR A 392 2.90 1.96 -8.53
C THR A 392 1.85 1.38 -9.48
N THR A 393 1.87 1.78 -10.75
CA THR A 393 0.96 1.19 -11.76
C THR A 393 1.22 -0.30 -11.93
N THR A 394 2.51 -0.69 -11.98
CA THR A 394 2.91 -2.10 -12.03
C THR A 394 2.43 -2.87 -10.81
N ASN A 395 2.54 -2.29 -9.61
CA ASN A 395 2.05 -2.90 -8.38
C ASN A 395 0.55 -3.26 -8.50
N TRP A 396 -0.28 -2.33 -8.96
CA TRP A 396 -1.71 -2.57 -9.13
C TRP A 396 -2.04 -3.60 -10.20
N ILE A 397 -1.32 -3.59 -11.33
CA ILE A 397 -1.49 -4.59 -12.39
C ILE A 397 -1.07 -5.99 -11.90
N ALA A 398 0.06 -6.09 -11.21
CA ALA A 398 0.52 -7.36 -10.65
C ALA A 398 -0.45 -7.88 -9.57
N ASN A 399 -0.98 -6.99 -8.73
CA ASN A 399 -2.02 -7.34 -7.76
C ASN A 399 -3.29 -7.86 -8.46
N MET A 400 -3.73 -7.18 -9.53
CA MET A 400 -4.86 -7.60 -10.36
C MET A 400 -4.67 -9.02 -10.90
N ILE A 401 -3.51 -9.31 -11.49
CA ILE A 401 -3.19 -10.64 -12.02
C ILE A 401 -3.32 -11.68 -10.91
N VAL A 402 -2.64 -11.46 -9.77
CA VAL A 402 -2.61 -12.38 -8.64
C VAL A 402 -4.02 -12.60 -8.05
N GLY A 403 -4.81 -11.53 -7.91
CA GLY A 403 -6.19 -11.61 -7.43
C GLY A 403 -7.14 -12.30 -8.41
N ALA A 404 -6.89 -12.18 -9.72
CA ALA A 404 -7.71 -12.74 -10.78
C ALA A 404 -7.41 -14.21 -11.11
N THR A 405 -6.27 -14.75 -10.64
CA THR A 405 -5.84 -16.12 -10.99
C THR A 405 -5.92 -17.10 -9.83
N PHE A 406 -6.07 -16.63 -8.58
CA PHE A 406 -5.89 -17.49 -7.41
C PHE A 406 -6.92 -18.62 -7.28
N LEU A 407 -8.22 -18.34 -7.41
CA LEU A 407 -9.25 -19.38 -7.30
C LEU A 407 -9.16 -20.35 -8.48
N THR A 408 -8.81 -19.85 -9.67
CA THR A 408 -8.54 -20.64 -10.86
C THR A 408 -7.35 -21.57 -10.63
N MET A 409 -6.26 -21.10 -10.01
CA MET A 409 -5.13 -21.95 -9.62
C MET A 409 -5.55 -23.04 -8.61
N LEU A 410 -6.32 -22.67 -7.58
CA LEU A 410 -6.83 -23.66 -6.61
C LEU A 410 -7.66 -24.75 -7.28
N ASN A 411 -8.53 -24.39 -8.23
CA ASN A 411 -9.41 -25.34 -8.90
C ASN A 411 -8.70 -26.20 -9.95
N THR A 412 -7.66 -25.68 -10.62
CA THR A 412 -6.98 -26.37 -11.74
C THR A 412 -5.72 -27.11 -11.29
N LEU A 413 -4.89 -26.49 -10.46
CA LEU A 413 -3.66 -27.07 -9.94
C LEU A 413 -3.89 -27.85 -8.65
N GLY A 414 -4.94 -27.50 -7.90
CA GLY A 414 -5.20 -28.01 -6.56
C GLY A 414 -4.56 -27.15 -5.46
N ASN A 415 -5.06 -27.32 -4.23
CA ASN A 415 -4.66 -26.53 -3.07
C ASN A 415 -3.16 -26.58 -2.82
N ALA A 416 -2.60 -27.79 -2.62
CA ALA A 416 -1.18 -27.97 -2.32
C ALA A 416 -0.25 -27.34 -3.37
N ASN A 417 -0.52 -27.62 -4.65
CA ASN A 417 0.29 -27.13 -5.77
C ASN A 417 0.25 -25.60 -5.86
N THR A 418 -0.89 -24.98 -5.61
CA THR A 418 -1.03 -23.51 -5.61
C THR A 418 -0.13 -22.87 -4.55
N PHE A 419 -0.13 -23.39 -3.32
CA PHE A 419 0.73 -22.88 -2.25
C PHE A 419 2.21 -23.15 -2.52
N TRP A 420 2.56 -24.30 -3.11
CA TRP A 420 3.94 -24.57 -3.54
C TRP A 420 4.43 -23.64 -4.65
N VAL A 421 3.58 -23.25 -5.60
CA VAL A 421 3.93 -22.24 -6.60
C VAL A 421 4.34 -20.93 -5.93
N TYR A 422 3.57 -20.44 -4.96
CA TYR A 422 3.96 -19.25 -4.20
C TYR A 422 5.24 -19.47 -3.39
N ALA A 423 5.44 -20.66 -2.79
CA ALA A 423 6.68 -20.98 -2.08
C ALA A 423 7.90 -20.92 -3.01
N LEU A 424 7.81 -21.53 -4.20
CA LEU A 424 8.87 -21.52 -5.21
C LEU A 424 9.14 -20.11 -5.75
N LEU A 425 8.10 -19.31 -5.97
CA LEU A 425 8.24 -17.90 -6.35
C LEU A 425 9.00 -17.12 -5.27
N ASN A 426 8.67 -17.31 -3.99
CA ASN A 426 9.40 -16.67 -2.90
C ASN A 426 10.88 -17.12 -2.84
N LEU A 427 11.19 -18.39 -3.07
CA LEU A 427 12.58 -18.86 -3.21
C LEU A 427 13.30 -18.22 -4.40
N PHE A 428 12.62 -18.08 -5.54
CA PHE A 428 13.15 -17.38 -6.70
C PHE A 428 13.38 -15.88 -6.43
N PHE A 429 12.52 -15.25 -5.61
CA PHE A 429 12.71 -13.86 -5.20
C PHE A 429 13.93 -13.67 -4.30
N ILE A 430 14.33 -14.67 -3.50
CA ILE A 430 15.61 -14.66 -2.79
C ILE A 430 16.76 -14.56 -3.79
N LEU A 431 16.74 -15.39 -4.84
CA LEU A 431 17.77 -15.39 -5.88
C LEU A 431 17.89 -14.02 -6.56
N LEU A 432 16.75 -13.45 -6.99
CA LEU A 432 16.70 -12.12 -7.59
C LEU A 432 17.19 -11.02 -6.64
N THR A 433 16.85 -11.13 -5.35
CA THR A 433 17.30 -10.19 -4.32
C THR A 433 18.81 -10.19 -4.17
N VAL A 434 19.42 -11.38 -4.14
CA VAL A 434 20.88 -11.51 -4.06
C VAL A 434 21.54 -10.96 -5.33
N MET A 435 20.99 -11.26 -6.50
CA MET A 435 21.59 -10.93 -7.80
C MET A 435 21.44 -9.46 -8.23
N LEU A 436 20.28 -8.83 -7.99
CA LEU A 436 19.91 -7.56 -8.61
C LEU A 436 19.69 -6.41 -7.63
N ILE A 437 19.21 -6.70 -6.41
CA ILE A 437 18.81 -5.66 -5.46
C ILE A 437 20.06 -5.12 -4.71
N PRO A 438 20.27 -3.80 -4.71
CA PRO A 438 21.34 -3.16 -3.93
C PRO A 438 20.99 -3.04 -2.45
N GLU A 439 22.02 -2.94 -1.62
CA GLU A 439 21.88 -2.44 -0.25
C GLU A 439 21.95 -0.90 -0.28
N THR A 440 20.92 -0.25 0.24
CA THR A 440 20.79 1.22 0.24
C THR A 440 20.92 1.84 1.62
N LYS A 441 21.05 1.01 2.68
CA LYS A 441 21.19 1.47 4.06
C LYS A 441 22.36 2.44 4.21
N ASN A 442 22.08 3.62 4.80
CA ASN A 442 23.06 4.66 5.09
C ASN A 442 23.81 5.20 3.85
N VAL A 443 23.23 5.07 2.66
CA VAL A 443 23.79 5.63 1.42
C VAL A 443 22.94 6.81 0.99
N SER A 444 23.57 7.93 0.61
CA SER A 444 22.82 9.09 0.12
C SER A 444 22.22 8.81 -1.26
N LEU A 445 21.06 9.42 -1.54
CA LEU A 445 20.36 9.27 -2.82
C LEU A 445 21.23 9.75 -3.99
N GLU A 446 22.01 10.80 -3.76
CA GLU A 446 22.94 11.38 -4.73
C GLU A 446 24.09 10.41 -5.06
N HIS A 447 24.56 9.64 -4.06
CA HIS A 447 25.59 8.62 -4.29
C HIS A 447 25.04 7.44 -5.10
N ILE A 448 23.82 6.99 -4.78
CA ILE A 448 23.12 5.94 -5.54
C ILE A 448 22.91 6.39 -6.98
N GLU A 449 22.42 7.62 -7.18
CA GLU A 449 22.22 8.20 -8.52
C GLU A 449 23.53 8.32 -9.28
N ARG A 450 24.60 8.81 -8.64
CA ARG A 450 25.93 8.91 -9.26
C ARG A 450 26.44 7.54 -9.72
N ASN A 451 26.37 6.53 -8.86
CA ASN A 451 26.80 5.17 -9.18
C ASN A 451 25.97 4.54 -10.31
N LEU A 452 24.65 4.76 -10.30
CA LEU A 452 23.75 4.32 -11.37
C LEU A 452 24.12 4.97 -12.70
N MET A 453 24.33 6.29 -12.71
CA MET A 453 24.67 7.07 -13.90
C MET A 453 26.09 6.80 -14.40
N ALA A 454 27.00 6.40 -13.50
CA ALA A 454 28.34 5.89 -13.85
C ALA A 454 28.31 4.46 -14.41
N GLY A 455 27.14 3.82 -14.49
CA GLY A 455 26.97 2.52 -15.11
C GLY A 455 27.27 1.31 -14.22
N LYS A 456 27.51 1.49 -12.92
CA LYS A 456 27.72 0.37 -11.98
C LYS A 456 26.57 -0.64 -12.06
N LYS A 457 26.86 -1.90 -11.72
CA LYS A 457 25.86 -2.97 -11.67
C LYS A 457 24.78 -2.61 -10.64
N LEU A 458 23.51 -2.96 -10.90
CA LEU A 458 22.39 -2.54 -10.06
C LEU A 458 22.55 -2.95 -8.60
N ARG A 459 23.06 -4.16 -8.34
CA ARG A 459 23.34 -4.65 -6.98
C ARG A 459 24.44 -3.88 -6.24
N ASP A 460 25.30 -3.18 -6.96
CA ASP A 460 26.51 -2.52 -6.45
C ASP A 460 26.33 -0.98 -6.40
N ILE A 461 25.17 -0.43 -6.79
CA ILE A 461 24.98 1.03 -6.78
C ILE A 461 25.01 1.65 -5.38
N GLY A 462 24.79 0.84 -4.34
CA GLY A 462 24.91 1.27 -2.95
C GLY A 462 26.29 1.07 -2.33
N SER A 463 27.24 0.46 -3.05
CA SER A 463 28.59 0.26 -2.50
C SER A 463 29.31 1.60 -2.32
N ARG A 464 29.96 1.78 -1.17
CA ARG A 464 30.96 2.82 -0.98
C ARG A 464 32.26 2.29 -1.60
N ASP A 465 32.93 3.15 -2.36
CA ASP A 465 34.23 2.82 -2.98
C ASP A 465 35.30 2.53 -1.92
#